data_AF-A0A159Z3G9-F1
#
_entry.id   AF-A0A159Z3G9-F1
#
_cell.length_a   1.000
_cell.length_b   1.000
_cell.length_c   1.000
_cell.angle_alpha   90.00
_cell.angle_beta   90.00
_cell.angle_gamma   90.00
#
_symmetry.space_group_name_H-M   'P 1'
#
loop_
_entity.id
_entity.type
_entity.pdbx_description
1 polymer ?
#
loop_
_entity_poly.entity_id
_entity_poly.type
_entity_poly.pdbx_seq_one_letter_code
_entity_poly.pdbx_strand_id
1 'polypeptide(L)' 'MNAFLNGLLRLRRGPWEMLASVLIALGVAMLMQPFALTLYSWSFIVTLTGTVMFIVVSHFPE' A
#
# COMPACT_ATOMS: atom_id res chain seq x y z
N MET A 1 -14.43 -11.63 5.97
CA MET A 1 -14.34 -10.45 5.08
C MET A 1 -14.95 -9.19 5.70
N ASN A 2 -16.10 -9.27 6.38
CA ASN A 2 -16.76 -8.10 6.99
C ASN A 2 -15.97 -7.39 8.10
N ALA A 3 -15.07 -8.09 8.81
CA ALA A 3 -14.22 -7.49 9.84
C ALA A 3 -13.08 -6.62 9.28
N PHE A 4 -12.50 -7.01 8.13
CA PHE A 4 -11.44 -6.26 7.46
C PHE A 4 -11.98 -4.95 6.87
N LEU A 5 -13.15 -5.01 6.23
CA LEU A 5 -13.86 -3.84 5.69
C LEU A 5 -14.35 -2.89 6.80
N ASN A 6 -14.87 -3.42 7.91
CA ASN A 6 -15.23 -2.59 9.08
C ASN A 6 -14.01 -1.95 9.75
N GLY A 7 -12.85 -2.61 9.74
CA GLY A 7 -11.59 -2.05 10.24
C GLY A 7 -11.02 -0.93 9.35
N LEU A 8 -11.18 -1.05 8.03
CA LEU A 8 -10.90 0.02 7.07
C LEU A 8 -11.79 1.26 7.33
N LEU A 9 -13.10 1.03 7.52
CA LEU A 9 -14.10 2.07 7.80
C LEU A 9 -13.94 2.70 9.19
N ARG A 10 -13.36 1.99 10.16
CA ARG A 10 -13.07 2.49 11.52
C ARG A 10 -11.70 3.14 11.69
N LEU A 11 -10.91 3.34 10.62
CA LEU A 11 -9.55 3.91 10.69
C LEU A 11 -8.62 3.18 11.67
N ARG A 12 -8.83 1.88 11.87
CA ARG A 12 -7.99 1.10 12.80
C ARG A 12 -6.65 0.81 12.11
N ARG A 13 -5.53 1.08 12.79
CA ARG A 13 -4.14 0.94 12.25
C ARG A 13 -3.91 -0.36 11.46
N GLY A 14 -4.32 -1.50 12.04
CA GLY A 14 -3.99 -2.84 11.51
C GLY A 14 -4.33 -3.09 10.02
N PRO A 15 -5.60 -3.00 9.59
CA PRO A 15 -5.96 -3.23 8.18
C PRO A 15 -5.38 -2.20 7.21
N TRP A 16 -5.14 -0.97 7.67
CA TRP A 16 -4.53 0.08 6.85
C TRP A 16 -3.01 -0.11 6.66
N GLU A 17 -2.30 -0.64 7.67
CA GLU A 17 -0.88 -0.99 7.54
C GLU A 17 -0.69 -2.12 6.52
N MET A 18 -1.56 -3.14 6.57
CA MET A 18 -1.51 -4.25 5.62
C MET A 18 -1.73 -3.76 4.18
N LEU A 19 -2.66 -2.83 3.98
CA LEU A 19 -2.90 -2.19 2.67
C LEU A 19 -1.66 -1.44 2.17
N ALA A 20 -1.03 -0.65 3.04
CA ALA A 20 0.17 0.09 2.70
C ALA A 20 1.34 -0.85 2.35
N SER A 21 1.55 -1.92 3.12
CA SER A 21 2.57 -2.95 2.82
C SER A 21 2.31 -3.67 1.49
N VAL A 22 1.05 -3.98 1.18
CA VAL A 22 0.67 -4.59 -0.10
C VAL A 22 0.96 -3.65 -1.27
N LEU A 23 0.67 -2.35 -1.12
CA LEU A 23 0.99 -1.33 -2.11
C LEU A 23 2.50 -1.22 -2.39
N ILE A 24 3.31 -1.26 -1.33
CA ILE A 24 4.78 -1.25 -1.46
C ILE A 24 5.27 -2.50 -2.18
N ALA A 25 4.79 -3.69 -1.77
CA ALA A 25 5.16 -4.96 -2.41
C ALA A 25 4.76 -4.99 -3.89
N LEU A 26 3.59 -4.45 -4.22
CA LEU A 26 3.11 -4.32 -5.60
C LEU A 26 4.00 -3.36 -6.41
N GLY A 27 4.37 -2.22 -5.85
CA GLY A 27 5.31 -1.29 -6.48
C GLY A 27 6.68 -1.91 -6.77
N VAL A 28 7.22 -2.70 -5.84
CA VAL A 28 8.47 -3.46 -6.04
C VAL A 28 8.32 -4.51 -7.14
N ALA A 29 7.21 -5.26 -7.16
CA ALA A 29 6.94 -6.24 -8.21
C ALA A 29 6.84 -5.58 -9.60
N MET A 30 6.22 -4.39 -9.67
CA MET A 30 6.14 -3.58 -10.90
C MET A 30 7.50 -3.10 -11.40
N LEU A 31 8.46 -2.90 -10.50
CA LEU A 31 9.82 -2.48 -10.82
C LEU A 31 10.69 -3.65 -11.28
N MET A 32 10.51 -4.83 -10.69
CA MET A 32 11.30 -6.04 -10.99
C MET A 32 10.91 -6.74 -12.30
N GLN A 33 9.69 -6.51 -12.80
CA GLN A 33 9.23 -7.15 -14.03
C GLN A 33 9.88 -6.55 -15.29
N PRO A 34 10.26 -7.38 -16.30
CA PRO A 34 10.95 -6.91 -17.52
C PRO A 34 10.05 -6.72 -18.75
N PHE A 35 8.73 -6.92 -18.65
CA PHE A 35 7.84 -7.07 -19.81
C PHE A 35 7.00 -5.83 -20.14
N ALA A 36 6.69 -4.98 -19.16
CA ALA A 36 5.80 -3.83 -19.33
C ALA A 36 6.47 -2.52 -18.88
N LEU A 37 6.95 -1.74 -19.86
CA LEU A 37 7.54 -0.41 -19.63
C LEU A 37 6.57 0.55 -18.93
N THR A 38 5.27 0.47 -19.23
CA THR A 38 4.27 1.30 -18.56
C THR A 38 4.20 1.00 -17.06
N LEU A 39 4.16 -0.28 -16.65
CA LEU A 39 4.16 -0.63 -15.22
C LEU A 39 5.46 -0.18 -14.55
N TYR A 40 6.60 -0.29 -15.23
CA TYR A 40 7.87 0.21 -14.72
C TYR A 40 7.82 1.73 -14.46
N SER A 41 7.31 2.53 -15.41
CA SER A 41 7.19 3.98 -15.25
C SER A 41 6.30 4.39 -14.06
N TRP A 42 5.23 3.63 -13.78
CA TRP A 42 4.33 3.90 -12.66
C TRP A 42 4.80 3.27 -11.33
N SER A 43 5.76 2.33 -11.36
CA SER A 43 6.24 1.59 -10.18
C SER A 43 6.75 2.49 -9.06
N PHE A 44 7.44 3.58 -9.42
CA PHE A 44 7.95 4.56 -8.46
C PHE A 44 6.81 5.27 -7.74
N ILE A 45 5.81 5.76 -8.47
CA ILE A 45 4.64 6.44 -7.89
C ILE A 45 3.89 5.49 -6.96
N VAL A 46 3.66 4.25 -7.39
CA VAL A 46 2.95 3.24 -6.58
C VAL A 46 3.70 2.93 -5.28
N THR A 47 5.02 2.73 -5.35
CA THR A 47 5.86 2.48 -4.17
C THR A 47 5.89 3.69 -3.23
N LEU A 48 6.00 4.89 -3.78
CA LEU A 48 6.00 6.15 -3.02
C LEU A 48 4.65 6.35 -2.31
N THR A 49 3.54 6.15 -3.01
CA THR A 49 2.19 6.21 -2.42
C THR A 49 2.05 5.20 -1.29
N GLY A 50 2.50 3.95 -1.48
CA GLY A 50 2.51 2.94 -0.42
C GLY A 50 3.32 3.37 0.81
N THR A 51 4.48 3.99 0.60
CA THR A 51 5.34 4.49 1.69
C THR A 51 4.69 5.66 2.44
N VAL A 52 4.15 6.65 1.71
CA VAL A 52 3.44 7.79 2.32
C VAL A 52 2.23 7.31 3.10
N MET A 53 1.45 6.38 2.53
CA MET A 53 0.31 5.77 3.20
C MET A 53 0.73 5.03 4.47
N PHE A 54 1.84 4.28 4.44
CA PHE A 54 2.38 3.61 5.62
C PHE A 54 2.73 4.62 6.73
N ILE A 55 3.47 5.68 6.39
CA ILE A 55 3.85 6.74 7.34
C ILE A 55 2.62 7.42 7.97
N VAL A 56 1.61 7.73 7.16
CA VAL A 56 0.36 8.34 7.63
C VAL A 56 -0.39 7.39 8.58
N VAL A 57 -0.51 6.12 8.20
CA VAL A 57 -1.19 5.10 9.00
C VAL A 57 -0.47 4.83 10.31
N SER A 58 0.87 4.86 10.30
CA SER A 58 1.69 4.74 11.51
C SER A 58 1.44 5.88 12.51
N HIS A 59 0.67 6.92 12.20
CA HIS A 59 0.26 7.95 13.15
C HIS A 59 -1.16 7.77 13.71
N PHE A 60 -1.98 6.84 13.19
CA PHE A 60 -3.34 6.64 13.71
C PHE A 60 -3.33 5.98 15.09
N PRO A 61 -4.07 6.50 16.09
CA PRO A 61 -4.20 5.82 17.39
C PRO A 61 -4.89 4.46 17.24
N GLU A 62 -4.50 3.50 18.09
CA GLU A 62 -4.89 2.07 18.03
C GLU A 62 -6.35 1.77 18.41
#